data_AF-A0A495D3R9-F1
#
_entry.id   AF-A0A495D3R9-F1
#
_cell.length_a   1.000
_cell.length_b   1.000
_cell.length_c   1.000
_cell.angle_alpha   90.00
_cell.angle_beta   90.00
_cell.angle_gamma   90.00
#
_symmetry.space_group_name_H-M   'P 1'
#
loop_
_entity.id
_entity.type
_entity.pdbx_description
1 polymer ?
#
loop_
_entity_poly.entity_id
_entity_poly.type
_entity_poly.pdbx_seq_one_letter_code
_entity_poly.pdbx_strand_id
1 'polypeptide(L)'
;MRINVFASMVAFAVGAVAIAVSAEGAQEDRSASFRQIELFGDVLSRIEADYVSDTDQAELIEAAIEGMLSSLDPHSAYHNPDAYEDLRVTTRGEYGGLGMEVVRRDQYITIVSPIADTPAERAGLRTNDRIIAVDGDAIVGISVDEAVALMRGAVGDPVTITIARDEDDPFDVTLVRDTIPLRTVATRIENGVPYMRIAGFNERTTEMVHEGLTELRDEFGADLPGLIIDMRFNPGGLLDQAIGVTDVFLDGGEVVSTRTRDPRDTQRYNARPGDRLNGAPIVILINEGTASAAEIVAGALQDRERAELIGMTSFGKGSIQTIIPLRGGRDGALRLTTGRYYTPAGRSIQATGIIPDQQISAWALSDDEEADVPQIGSEADLDGALVNENGDEREGTDIASVEQPPADWPEDEDYQLHRAVQVLNAAMETQQASLRP
;
A
#
# COMPACT_ATOMS: atom_id res chain seq x y z
N MET A 1 -34.34 -65.52 -8.15
CA MET A 1 -34.56 -64.48 -7.10
C MET A 1 -33.55 -64.55 -5.95
N ARG A 2 -32.28 -64.94 -6.18
CA ARG A 2 -31.25 -65.05 -5.12
C ARG A 2 -29.94 -64.30 -5.39
N ILE A 3 -29.80 -63.68 -6.57
CA ILE A 3 -28.56 -62.99 -6.99
C ILE A 3 -28.62 -61.47 -6.73
N ASN A 4 -29.81 -60.85 -6.83
CA ASN A 4 -29.96 -59.40 -6.64
C ASN A 4 -29.89 -58.94 -5.16
N VAL A 5 -30.03 -59.86 -4.21
CA VAL A 5 -29.94 -59.56 -2.76
C VAL A 5 -28.48 -59.52 -2.29
N PHE A 6 -27.57 -60.24 -2.96
CA PHE A 6 -26.14 -60.23 -2.63
C PHE A 6 -25.43 -58.97 -3.13
N ALA A 7 -25.76 -58.51 -4.35
CA ALA A 7 -25.16 -57.30 -4.93
C ALA A 7 -25.53 -56.01 -4.17
N SER A 8 -26.74 -55.94 -3.61
CA SER A 8 -27.22 -54.80 -2.82
C SER A 8 -26.62 -54.76 -1.41
N MET A 9 -26.33 -55.92 -0.79
CA MET A 9 -25.58 -55.97 0.49
C MET A 9 -24.12 -55.54 0.34
N VAL A 10 -23.45 -55.89 -0.76
CA VAL A 10 -22.05 -55.48 -1.01
C VAL A 10 -21.97 -53.97 -1.27
N ALA A 11 -22.89 -53.39 -2.04
CA ALA A 11 -22.94 -51.94 -2.28
C ALA A 11 -23.22 -51.14 -0.99
N PHE A 12 -24.07 -51.65 -0.09
CA PHE A 12 -24.34 -51.03 1.21
C PHE A 12 -23.15 -51.15 2.17
N ALA A 13 -22.43 -52.27 2.14
CA ALA A 13 -21.22 -52.46 2.93
C ALA A 13 -20.07 -51.55 2.48
N VAL A 14 -19.87 -51.37 1.17
CA VAL A 14 -18.85 -50.44 0.64
C VAL A 14 -19.22 -48.98 0.94
N GLY A 15 -20.51 -48.60 0.84
CA GLY A 15 -20.97 -47.27 1.24
C GLY A 15 -20.82 -46.99 2.73
N ALA A 16 -21.12 -47.98 3.60
CA ALA A 16 -20.96 -47.85 5.04
C ALA A 16 -19.48 -47.77 5.47
N VAL A 17 -18.59 -48.50 4.81
CA VAL A 17 -17.13 -48.42 5.04
C VAL A 17 -16.59 -47.07 4.57
N ALA A 18 -17.03 -46.54 3.42
CA ALA A 18 -16.61 -45.22 2.94
C ALA A 18 -17.07 -44.08 3.88
N ILE A 19 -18.29 -44.18 4.44
CA ILE A 19 -18.82 -43.22 5.43
C ILE A 19 -18.10 -43.36 6.77
N ALA A 20 -17.81 -44.58 7.23
CA ALA A 20 -17.05 -44.83 8.46
C ALA A 20 -15.62 -44.31 8.36
N VAL A 21 -14.90 -44.58 7.27
CA VAL A 21 -13.54 -44.09 7.02
C VAL A 21 -13.51 -42.55 6.92
N SER A 22 -14.54 -41.93 6.32
CA SER A 22 -14.67 -40.47 6.26
C SER A 22 -15.00 -39.85 7.62
N ALA A 23 -15.78 -40.55 8.46
CA ALA A 23 -16.13 -40.12 9.81
C ALA A 23 -14.97 -40.32 10.80
N GLU A 24 -14.21 -41.42 10.67
CA GLU A 24 -13.01 -41.72 11.45
C GLU A 24 -11.90 -40.72 11.14
N GLY A 25 -11.65 -40.39 9.86
CA GLY A 25 -10.68 -39.34 9.48
C GLY A 25 -11.04 -37.96 10.04
N ALA A 26 -12.32 -37.55 9.94
CA ALA A 26 -12.79 -36.28 10.50
C ALA A 26 -12.79 -36.25 12.05
N GLN A 27 -12.93 -37.41 12.70
CA GLN A 27 -12.90 -37.54 14.16
C GLN A 27 -11.45 -37.58 14.68
N GLU A 28 -10.54 -38.20 13.94
CA GLU A 28 -9.10 -38.25 14.22
C GLU A 28 -8.46 -36.85 14.10
N ASP A 29 -8.78 -36.10 13.05
CA ASP A 29 -8.34 -34.70 12.85
C ASP A 29 -8.81 -33.78 13.99
N ARG A 30 -10.09 -33.87 14.39
CA ARG A 30 -10.61 -33.11 15.53
C ARG A 30 -9.88 -33.45 16.82
N SER A 31 -9.63 -34.74 17.07
CA SER A 31 -8.88 -35.19 18.25
C SER A 31 -7.45 -34.63 18.27
N ALA A 32 -6.82 -34.50 17.10
CA ALA A 32 -5.48 -33.94 16.97
C ALA A 32 -5.47 -32.43 17.26
N SER A 33 -6.43 -31.67 16.73
CA SER A 33 -6.57 -30.24 17.04
C SER A 33 -6.80 -29.98 18.53
N PHE A 34 -7.66 -30.79 19.18
CA PHE A 34 -7.88 -30.66 20.63
C PHE A 34 -6.60 -30.90 21.44
N ARG A 35 -5.80 -31.92 21.09
CA ARG A 35 -4.50 -32.17 21.74
C ARG A 35 -3.52 -30.99 21.60
N GLN A 36 -3.51 -30.32 20.45
CA GLN A 36 -2.65 -29.15 20.23
C GLN A 36 -3.09 -27.94 21.07
N ILE A 37 -4.41 -27.73 21.25
CA ILE A 37 -4.95 -26.67 22.12
C ILE A 37 -4.63 -26.98 23.59
N GLU A 38 -4.75 -28.23 24.02
CA GLU A 38 -4.36 -28.66 25.37
C GLU A 38 -2.88 -28.40 25.62
N LEU A 39 -2.00 -28.79 24.70
CA LEU A 39 -0.56 -28.50 24.78
C LEU A 39 -0.28 -27.00 24.90
N PHE A 40 -0.96 -26.17 24.10
CA PHE A 40 -0.81 -24.71 24.17
C PHE A 40 -1.22 -24.17 25.56
N GLY A 41 -2.37 -24.60 26.08
CA GLY A 41 -2.85 -24.21 27.40
C GLY A 41 -1.92 -24.66 28.54
N ASP A 42 -1.37 -25.87 28.45
CA ASP A 42 -0.42 -26.41 29.41
C ASP A 42 0.89 -25.59 29.43
N VAL A 43 1.41 -25.22 28.25
CA VAL A 43 2.61 -24.40 28.12
C VAL A 43 2.37 -23.00 28.70
N LEU A 44 1.26 -22.34 28.34
CA LEU A 44 0.92 -21.01 28.85
C LEU A 44 0.81 -21.03 30.38
N SER A 45 0.10 -22.02 30.94
CA SER A 45 -0.06 -22.18 32.39
C SER A 45 1.28 -22.41 33.11
N ARG A 46 2.22 -23.15 32.50
CA ARG A 46 3.54 -23.40 33.06
C ARG A 46 4.42 -22.14 33.03
N ILE A 47 4.31 -21.32 31.98
CA ILE A 47 5.01 -20.02 31.91
C ILE A 47 4.54 -19.13 33.06
N GLU A 48 3.24 -18.96 33.21
CA GLU A 48 2.66 -18.11 34.28
C GLU A 48 3.03 -18.59 35.68
N ALA A 49 3.11 -19.91 35.90
CA ALA A 49 3.37 -20.48 37.21
C ALA A 49 4.86 -20.51 37.60
N ASP A 50 5.76 -20.65 36.63
CA ASP A 50 7.17 -20.98 36.89
C ASP A 50 8.19 -20.02 36.27
N TYR A 51 7.77 -19.06 35.44
CA TYR A 51 8.68 -18.04 34.92
C TYR A 51 9.23 -17.16 36.05
N VAL A 52 10.46 -16.68 35.88
CA VAL A 52 11.22 -16.02 36.95
C VAL A 52 10.65 -14.65 37.35
N SER A 53 9.80 -14.06 36.50
CA SER A 53 9.13 -12.78 36.72
C SER A 53 7.65 -12.86 36.35
N ASP A 54 6.86 -11.91 36.83
CA ASP A 54 5.46 -11.77 36.41
C ASP A 54 5.39 -11.54 34.89
N THR A 55 4.42 -12.18 34.24
CA THR A 55 4.16 -12.10 32.81
C THR A 55 2.75 -11.59 32.56
N ASP A 56 2.55 -10.77 31.53
CA ASP A 56 1.22 -10.40 31.05
C ASP A 56 0.69 -11.50 30.10
N GLN A 57 -0.44 -12.11 30.47
CA GLN A 57 -1.06 -13.17 29.68
C GLN A 57 -1.50 -12.68 28.29
N ALA A 58 -1.97 -11.43 28.19
CA ALA A 58 -2.39 -10.87 26.90
C ALA A 58 -1.20 -10.72 25.97
N GLU A 59 -0.06 -10.20 26.46
CA GLU A 59 1.17 -10.08 25.66
C GLU A 59 1.69 -11.45 25.19
N LEU A 60 1.64 -12.48 26.05
CA LEU A 60 2.04 -13.85 25.67
C LEU A 60 1.15 -14.43 24.57
N ILE A 61 -0.16 -14.21 24.65
CA ILE A 61 -1.11 -14.67 23.63
C ILE A 61 -0.89 -13.92 22.32
N GLU A 62 -0.71 -12.60 22.37
CA GLU A 62 -0.42 -11.79 21.18
C GLU A 62 0.88 -12.25 20.51
N ALA A 63 1.96 -12.45 21.27
CA ALA A 63 3.21 -12.97 20.74
C ALA A 63 3.07 -14.37 20.11
N ALA A 64 2.22 -15.23 20.69
CA ALA A 64 1.93 -16.55 20.11
C ALA A 64 1.14 -16.44 18.79
N ILE A 65 0.17 -15.53 18.70
CA ILE A 65 -0.57 -15.26 17.47
C ILE A 65 0.38 -14.72 16.40
N GLU A 66 1.22 -13.74 16.74
CA GLU A 66 2.21 -13.15 15.84
C GLU A 66 3.15 -14.23 15.28
N GLY A 67 3.68 -15.11 16.15
CA GLY A 67 4.56 -16.21 15.73
C GLY A 67 3.88 -17.24 14.82
N MET A 68 2.57 -17.49 14.98
CA MET A 68 1.82 -18.31 14.04
C MET A 68 1.71 -17.65 12.67
N LEU A 69 1.45 -16.34 12.62
CA LEU A 69 1.21 -15.61 11.38
C LEU A 69 2.50 -15.35 10.60
N SER A 70 3.57 -14.97 11.29
CA SER A 70 4.90 -14.77 10.69
C SER A 70 5.48 -16.06 10.11
N SER A 71 5.00 -17.22 10.56
CA SER A 71 5.39 -18.52 9.99
C SER A 71 4.73 -18.82 8.63
N LEU A 72 3.69 -18.07 8.25
CA LEU A 72 2.97 -18.25 7.00
C LEU A 72 3.60 -17.44 5.86
N ASP A 73 3.77 -16.14 6.10
CA ASP A 73 4.32 -15.16 5.16
C ASP A 73 4.62 -13.83 5.90
N PRO A 74 5.44 -12.94 5.34
CA PRO A 74 5.82 -11.67 5.99
C PRO A 74 4.71 -10.60 6.01
N HIS A 75 3.55 -10.85 5.39
CA HIS A 75 2.46 -9.87 5.26
C HIS A 75 1.27 -10.17 6.17
N SER A 76 1.12 -11.42 6.61
CA SER A 76 0.09 -11.88 7.52
C SER A 76 0.43 -11.46 8.95
N ALA A 77 -0.45 -10.71 9.59
CA ALA A 77 -0.22 -10.11 10.90
C ALA A 77 -1.50 -9.94 11.70
N TYR A 78 -1.38 -9.91 13.02
CA TYR A 78 -2.47 -9.54 13.91
C TYR A 78 -2.37 -8.06 14.25
N HIS A 79 -3.46 -7.34 14.06
CA HIS A 79 -3.59 -5.96 14.50
C HIS A 79 -4.49 -5.97 15.73
N ASN A 80 -3.92 -5.60 16.88
CA ASN A 80 -4.71 -5.34 18.08
C ASN A 80 -5.70 -4.16 17.84
N PRO A 81 -6.63 -3.87 18.76
CA PRO A 81 -7.67 -2.86 18.54
C PRO A 81 -7.13 -1.49 18.10
N ASP A 82 -6.05 -1.01 18.72
CA ASP A 82 -5.46 0.30 18.40
C ASP A 82 -4.81 0.29 17.01
N ALA A 83 -3.99 -0.73 16.72
CA ALA A 83 -3.37 -0.89 15.41
C ALA A 83 -4.41 -1.10 14.28
N TYR A 84 -5.56 -1.72 14.60
CA TYR A 84 -6.65 -1.87 13.66
C TYR A 84 -7.35 -0.53 13.36
N GLU A 85 -7.53 0.34 14.35
CA GLU A 85 -8.05 1.70 14.09
C GLU A 85 -7.07 2.54 13.26
N ASP A 86 -5.77 2.47 13.54
CA ASP A 86 -4.75 3.17 12.72
C ASP A 86 -4.75 2.68 11.26
N LEU A 87 -4.88 1.37 11.06
CA LEU A 87 -5.05 0.79 9.74
C LEU A 87 -6.29 1.34 9.05
N ARG A 88 -7.44 1.41 9.75
CA ARG A 88 -8.69 1.94 9.20
C ARG A 88 -8.57 3.41 8.82
N VAL A 89 -7.90 4.22 9.63
CA VAL A 89 -7.61 5.64 9.34
C VAL A 89 -6.80 5.76 8.06
N THR A 90 -5.72 4.99 7.94
CA THR A 90 -4.85 4.99 6.76
C THR A 90 -5.62 4.54 5.51
N THR A 91 -6.41 3.48 5.61
CA THR A 91 -7.22 2.94 4.51
C THR A 91 -8.28 3.92 4.02
N ARG A 92 -9.02 4.55 4.94
CA ARG A 92 -10.01 5.58 4.60
C ARG A 92 -9.40 6.81 3.94
N GLY A 93 -8.10 7.03 4.18
CA GLY A 93 -7.43 8.21 3.66
C GLY A 93 -7.87 9.49 4.36
N GLU A 94 -8.41 9.38 5.57
CA GLU A 94 -8.85 10.52 6.36
C GLU A 94 -8.79 10.22 7.85
N TYR A 95 -8.52 11.25 8.64
CA TYR A 95 -8.47 11.15 10.10
C TYR A 95 -9.17 12.34 10.76
N GLY A 96 -9.67 12.14 11.98
CA GLY A 96 -10.20 13.22 12.81
C GLY A 96 -9.05 14.07 13.38
N GLY A 97 -9.02 15.36 13.04
CA GLY A 97 -7.94 16.23 13.47
C GLY A 97 -8.15 17.70 13.13
N LEU A 98 -7.05 18.45 13.18
CA LEU A 98 -7.08 19.91 13.02
C LEU A 98 -6.64 20.39 11.63
N GLY A 99 -5.96 19.54 10.87
CA GLY A 99 -5.52 19.85 9.50
C GLY A 99 -4.31 20.76 9.44
N MET A 100 -3.23 20.40 10.13
CA MET A 100 -1.96 21.13 10.03
C MET A 100 -0.79 20.16 10.10
N GLU A 101 0.28 20.52 9.40
CA GLU A 101 1.56 19.84 9.51
C GLU A 101 2.39 20.49 10.62
N VAL A 102 2.96 19.67 11.50
CA VAL A 102 3.77 20.12 12.62
C VAL A 102 5.10 19.40 12.64
N VAL A 103 6.13 20.11 13.10
CA VAL A 103 7.45 19.55 13.37
C VAL A 103 7.94 20.03 14.71
N ARG A 104 8.82 19.26 15.34
CA ARG A 104 9.57 19.77 16.48
C ARG A 104 10.69 20.68 15.98
N ARG A 105 10.72 21.93 16.45
CA ARG A 105 11.90 22.81 16.36
C ARG A 105 12.31 23.21 17.76
N ASP A 106 13.55 22.90 18.10
CA ASP A 106 14.08 22.99 19.46
C ASP A 106 13.24 22.17 20.46
N GLN A 107 12.46 22.84 21.31
CA GLN A 107 11.58 22.22 22.32
C GLN A 107 10.09 22.43 22.03
N TYR A 108 9.77 23.09 20.92
CA TYR A 108 8.41 23.50 20.58
C TYR A 108 7.87 22.69 19.40
N ILE A 109 6.59 22.34 19.50
CA ILE A 109 5.82 21.88 18.35
C ILE A 109 5.50 23.10 17.52
N THR A 110 5.98 23.13 16.28
CA THR A 110 5.90 24.28 15.38
C THR A 110 5.08 23.90 14.15
N ILE A 111 4.14 24.75 13.78
CA ILE A 111 3.33 24.58 12.57
C ILE A 111 4.21 24.84 11.34
N VAL A 112 4.34 23.84 10.46
CA VAL A 112 4.95 23.99 9.14
C VAL A 112 3.97 24.70 8.23
N SER A 113 2.77 24.14 8.08
CA SER A 113 1.69 24.73 7.30
C SER A 113 0.34 24.24 7.80
N PRO A 114 -0.66 25.13 7.94
CA PRO A 114 -2.06 24.73 7.90
C PRO A 114 -2.37 24.08 6.54
N ILE A 115 -3.29 23.14 6.54
CA ILE A 115 -3.81 22.51 5.31
C ILE A 115 -5.02 23.32 4.83
N ALA A 116 -5.09 23.58 3.52
CA ALA A 116 -6.19 24.32 2.93
C ALA A 116 -7.56 23.70 3.26
N ASP A 117 -8.56 24.55 3.49
CA ASP A 117 -9.94 24.18 3.81
C ASP A 117 -10.10 23.32 5.07
N THR A 118 -9.17 23.42 6.03
CA THR A 118 -9.24 22.69 7.31
C THR A 118 -9.48 23.62 8.51
N PRO A 119 -9.84 23.09 9.70
CA PRO A 119 -10.01 23.91 10.90
C PRO A 119 -8.82 24.82 11.20
N ALA A 120 -7.58 24.32 11.05
CA ALA A 120 -6.36 25.07 11.31
C ALA A 120 -6.25 26.34 10.46
N GLU A 121 -6.47 26.20 9.14
CA GLU A 121 -6.43 27.34 8.22
C GLU A 121 -7.57 28.32 8.51
N ARG A 122 -8.80 27.81 8.68
CA ARG A 122 -9.98 28.64 9.01
C ARG A 122 -9.81 29.41 10.32
N ALA A 123 -9.07 28.83 11.28
CA ALA A 123 -8.75 29.47 12.55
C ALA A 123 -7.62 30.51 12.43
N GLY A 124 -6.99 30.67 11.25
CA GLY A 124 -5.94 31.66 11.02
C GLY A 124 -4.60 31.30 11.65
N LEU A 125 -4.36 30.01 11.88
CA LEU A 125 -3.03 29.49 12.22
C LEU A 125 -2.07 29.73 11.06
N ARG A 126 -0.79 29.90 11.36
CA ARG A 126 0.24 30.31 10.38
C ARG A 126 1.47 29.42 10.50
N THR A 127 2.21 29.34 9.41
CA THR A 127 3.58 28.81 9.42
C THR A 127 4.41 29.49 10.51
N ASN A 128 5.19 28.68 11.22
CA ASN A 128 6.05 29.04 12.37
C ASN A 128 5.33 29.35 13.69
N ASP A 129 4.00 29.26 13.76
CA ASP A 129 3.29 29.29 15.04
C ASP A 129 3.78 28.15 15.94
N ARG A 130 3.98 28.45 17.23
CA ARG A 130 4.42 27.45 18.23
C ARG A 130 3.24 27.05 19.09
N ILE A 131 2.94 25.77 19.15
CA ILE A 131 1.92 25.21 20.03
C ILE A 131 2.58 24.93 21.37
N ILE A 132 2.13 25.65 22.42
CA ILE A 132 2.74 25.57 23.75
C ILE A 132 1.87 24.83 24.76
N ALA A 133 0.55 24.72 24.53
CA ALA A 133 -0.36 23.91 25.33
C ALA A 133 -1.52 23.35 24.49
N VAL A 134 -2.10 22.24 24.94
CA VAL A 134 -3.31 21.61 24.40
C VAL A 134 -4.25 21.34 25.56
N ASP A 135 -5.48 21.84 25.48
CA ASP A 135 -6.51 21.81 26.53
C ASP A 135 -6.01 22.27 27.92
N GLY A 136 -5.06 23.22 27.92
CA GLY A 136 -4.45 23.80 29.12
C GLY A 136 -3.21 23.07 29.62
N ASP A 137 -2.91 21.87 29.11
CA ASP A 137 -1.70 21.13 29.46
C ASP A 137 -0.52 21.58 28.61
N ALA A 138 0.57 21.98 29.25
CA ALA A 138 1.77 22.43 28.56
C ALA A 138 2.43 21.26 27.81
N ILE A 139 2.71 21.47 26.52
CA ILE A 139 3.27 20.44 25.62
C ILE A 139 4.74 20.71 25.25
N VAL A 140 5.41 21.62 25.96
CA VAL A 140 6.82 21.92 25.70
C VAL A 140 7.68 20.71 26.06
N GLY A 141 8.53 20.27 25.14
CA GLY A 141 9.44 19.14 25.35
C GLY A 141 8.83 17.75 25.14
N ILE A 142 7.55 17.63 24.75
CA ILE A 142 6.95 16.35 24.34
C ILE A 142 7.19 16.06 22.85
N SER A 143 7.24 14.78 22.48
CA SER A 143 7.48 14.35 21.10
C SER A 143 6.38 14.82 20.14
N VAL A 144 6.67 14.80 18.84
CA VAL A 144 5.66 15.12 17.82
C VAL A 144 4.47 14.15 17.92
N ASP A 145 4.73 12.86 18.12
CA ASP A 145 3.70 11.83 18.19
C ASP A 145 2.76 12.02 19.38
N GLU A 146 3.31 12.32 20.56
CA GLU A 146 2.51 12.64 21.76
C GLU A 146 1.65 13.89 21.54
N ALA A 147 2.22 14.94 20.93
CA ALA A 147 1.46 16.16 20.63
C ALA A 147 0.33 15.90 19.62
N VAL A 148 0.60 15.09 18.59
CA VAL A 148 -0.40 14.67 17.59
C VAL A 148 -1.50 13.85 18.26
N ALA A 149 -1.17 12.93 19.18
CA ALA A 149 -2.16 12.14 19.91
C ALA A 149 -3.12 13.02 20.73
N LEU A 150 -2.62 14.09 21.37
CA LEU A 150 -3.45 15.06 22.11
C LEU A 150 -4.36 15.89 21.19
N MET A 151 -3.85 16.27 20.02
CA MET A 151 -4.61 17.09 19.05
C MET A 151 -5.61 16.29 18.22
N ARG A 152 -5.36 15.00 18.00
CA ARG A 152 -6.32 14.08 17.36
C ARG A 152 -7.49 13.76 18.30
N GLY A 153 -8.57 13.25 17.73
CA GLY A 153 -9.79 12.94 18.47
C GLY A 153 -10.98 12.75 17.52
N ALA A 154 -12.15 12.50 18.09
CA ALA A 154 -13.35 12.30 17.27
C ALA A 154 -13.73 13.59 16.53
N VAL A 155 -14.24 13.43 15.31
CA VAL A 155 -14.75 14.53 14.49
C VAL A 155 -15.92 15.19 15.23
N GLY A 156 -15.89 16.52 15.32
CA GLY A 156 -16.86 17.33 16.06
C GLY A 156 -16.44 17.67 17.49
N ASP A 157 -15.45 16.98 18.06
CA ASP A 157 -14.96 17.31 19.41
C ASP A 157 -14.10 18.59 19.37
N PRO A 158 -14.33 19.54 20.28
CA PRO A 158 -13.48 20.72 20.39
C PRO A 158 -12.12 20.37 21.01
N VAL A 159 -11.11 21.16 20.67
CA VAL A 159 -9.81 21.19 21.34
C VAL A 159 -9.29 22.61 21.35
N THR A 160 -8.72 23.03 22.47
CA THR A 160 -8.12 24.36 22.60
C THR A 160 -6.62 24.22 22.55
N ILE A 161 -5.96 24.92 21.63
CA ILE A 161 -4.51 24.99 21.57
C ILE A 161 -4.05 26.40 21.92
N THR A 162 -3.00 26.51 22.72
CA THR A 162 -2.38 27.80 23.04
C THR A 162 -1.21 28.02 22.09
N ILE A 163 -1.25 29.14 21.35
CA ILE A 163 -0.27 29.51 20.35
C ILE A 163 0.63 30.62 20.88
N ALA A 164 1.94 30.46 20.70
CA ALA A 164 2.92 31.53 20.79
C ALA A 164 3.38 31.93 19.37
N ARG A 165 3.19 33.20 19.03
CA ARG A 165 3.53 33.78 17.73
C ARG A 165 4.42 35.00 17.94
N ASP A 166 5.63 34.95 17.38
CA ASP A 166 6.61 36.05 17.46
C ASP A 166 6.80 36.58 18.92
N GLU A 167 6.65 37.90 19.12
CA GLU A 167 6.72 38.57 20.44
C GLU A 167 5.34 38.85 21.05
N ASP A 168 4.27 38.33 20.45
CA ASP A 168 2.92 38.52 20.97
C ASP A 168 2.67 37.67 22.23
N ASP A 169 1.78 38.15 23.11
CA ASP A 169 1.31 37.36 24.24
C ASP A 169 0.63 36.07 23.73
N PRO A 170 0.90 34.90 24.35
CA PRO A 170 0.26 33.66 23.93
C PRO A 170 -1.26 33.75 23.99
N PHE A 171 -1.92 33.15 23.00
CA PHE A 171 -3.38 33.20 22.86
C PHE A 171 -3.96 31.82 22.57
N ASP A 172 -5.18 31.61 23.05
CA ASP A 172 -5.90 30.36 22.84
C ASP A 172 -6.69 30.37 21.53
N VAL A 173 -6.66 29.24 20.84
CA VAL A 173 -7.44 28.96 19.64
C VAL A 173 -8.23 27.69 19.90
N THR A 174 -9.56 27.81 20.00
CA THR A 174 -10.45 26.64 20.06
C THR A 174 -10.81 26.23 18.65
N LEU A 175 -10.45 25.00 18.28
CA LEU A 175 -10.79 24.39 17.01
C LEU A 175 -11.77 23.25 17.24
N VAL A 176 -12.63 23.01 16.25
CA VAL A 176 -13.48 21.82 16.20
C VAL A 176 -12.79 20.82 15.28
N ARG A 177 -12.52 19.61 15.78
CA ARG A 177 -11.91 18.56 14.96
C ARG A 177 -12.80 18.24 13.77
N ASP A 178 -12.18 18.11 12.62
CA ASP A 178 -12.84 17.83 11.35
C ASP A 178 -12.15 16.64 10.68
N THR A 179 -12.76 16.14 9.61
CA THR A 179 -12.18 15.08 8.80
C THR A 179 -11.09 15.66 7.91
N ILE A 180 -9.84 15.22 8.14
CA ILE A 180 -8.66 15.72 7.42
C ILE A 180 -8.26 14.70 6.36
N PRO A 181 -8.25 15.06 5.07
CA PRO A 181 -7.87 14.14 4.00
C PRO A 181 -6.35 13.91 3.97
N LEU A 182 -5.96 12.64 3.83
CA LEU A 182 -4.60 12.21 3.50
C LEU A 182 -4.45 12.24 1.98
N ARG A 183 -3.74 13.26 1.47
CA ARG A 183 -3.49 13.41 0.04
C ARG A 183 -2.52 12.33 -0.46
N THR A 184 -2.98 11.47 -1.35
CA THR A 184 -2.15 10.45 -2.01
C THR A 184 -1.68 10.89 -3.40
N VAL A 185 -2.27 11.94 -3.95
CA VAL A 185 -1.97 12.46 -5.29
C VAL A 185 -1.46 13.88 -5.18
N ALA A 186 -0.39 14.19 -5.91
CA ALA A 186 0.13 15.54 -6.08
C ALA A 186 0.42 15.80 -7.56
N THR A 187 0.18 17.02 -8.02
CA THR A 187 0.27 17.44 -9.42
C THR A 187 1.15 18.67 -9.56
N ARG A 188 1.83 18.79 -10.72
CA ARG A 188 2.54 20.01 -11.13
C ARG A 188 2.88 19.97 -12.62
N ILE A 189 3.22 21.12 -13.20
CA ILE A 189 3.88 21.19 -14.50
C ILE A 189 5.40 21.10 -14.31
N GLU A 190 5.98 19.98 -14.70
CA GLU A 190 7.41 19.69 -14.60
C GLU A 190 8.09 19.97 -15.94
N ASN A 191 8.97 20.97 -16.03
CA ASN A 191 9.70 21.28 -17.28
C ASN A 191 8.80 21.40 -18.53
N GLY A 192 7.58 21.90 -18.36
CA GLY A 192 6.59 22.06 -19.43
C GLY A 192 5.73 20.83 -19.73
N VAL A 193 5.86 19.73 -18.98
CA VAL A 193 5.00 18.55 -19.09
C VAL A 193 4.13 18.33 -17.85
N PRO A 194 2.89 17.82 -18.00
CA PRO A 194 2.06 17.43 -16.87
C PRO A 194 2.69 16.27 -16.08
N TYR A 195 2.78 16.43 -14.77
CA TYR A 195 3.32 15.42 -13.85
C TYR A 195 2.34 15.17 -12.71
N MET A 196 2.13 13.89 -12.39
CA MET A 196 1.29 13.42 -11.29
C MET A 196 2.06 12.39 -10.45
N ARG A 197 2.24 12.66 -9.16
CA ARG A 197 2.76 11.69 -8.19
C ARG A 197 1.60 10.98 -7.51
N ILE A 198 1.63 9.65 -7.47
CA ILE A 198 0.73 8.82 -6.67
C ILE A 198 1.56 8.10 -5.63
N ALA A 199 1.41 8.49 -4.36
CA ALA A 199 2.24 8.00 -3.25
C ALA A 199 1.64 6.79 -2.49
N GLY A 200 0.37 6.47 -2.72
CA GLY A 200 -0.33 5.36 -2.07
C GLY A 200 -1.76 5.23 -2.58
N PHE A 201 -2.45 4.18 -2.12
CA PHE A 201 -3.83 3.88 -2.52
C PHE A 201 -4.75 3.74 -1.30
N ASN A 202 -5.49 4.82 -1.00
CA ASN A 202 -6.55 4.88 0.00
C ASN A 202 -7.93 5.06 -0.67
N GLU A 203 -9.02 5.00 0.08
CA GLU A 203 -10.40 5.03 -0.46
C GLU A 203 -10.71 6.23 -1.38
N ARG A 204 -9.89 7.30 -1.32
CA ARG A 204 -10.06 8.53 -2.11
C ARG A 204 -9.11 8.66 -3.29
N THR A 205 -8.15 7.77 -3.47
CA THR A 205 -7.08 7.95 -4.46
C THR A 205 -7.62 8.06 -5.89
N THR A 206 -8.62 7.27 -6.29
CA THR A 206 -9.22 7.37 -7.64
C THR A 206 -9.88 8.74 -7.87
N GLU A 207 -10.59 9.27 -6.86
CA GLU A 207 -11.17 10.61 -6.91
C GLU A 207 -10.07 11.67 -7.06
N MET A 208 -9.02 11.59 -6.24
CA MET A 208 -7.89 12.51 -6.30
C MET A 208 -7.13 12.48 -7.64
N VAL A 209 -7.08 11.34 -8.33
CA VAL A 209 -6.54 11.27 -9.70
C VAL A 209 -7.43 12.04 -10.67
N HIS A 210 -8.77 11.92 -10.57
CA HIS A 210 -9.68 12.71 -11.40
C HIS A 210 -9.58 14.22 -11.14
N GLU A 211 -9.46 14.61 -9.88
CA GLU A 211 -9.23 16.00 -9.47
C GLU A 211 -7.88 16.49 -10.01
N GLY A 212 -6.81 15.73 -9.81
CA GLY A 212 -5.48 16.08 -10.30
C GLY A 212 -5.39 16.22 -11.81
N LEU A 213 -6.09 15.37 -12.59
CA LEU A 213 -6.19 15.54 -14.05
C LEU A 213 -6.93 16.83 -14.44
N THR A 214 -7.91 17.25 -13.64
CA THR A 214 -8.64 18.50 -13.86
C THR A 214 -7.73 19.70 -13.54
N GLU A 215 -7.03 19.66 -12.41
CA GLU A 215 -6.05 20.69 -12.03
C GLU A 215 -4.95 20.85 -13.07
N LEU A 216 -4.35 19.73 -13.53
CA LEU A 216 -3.32 19.76 -14.56
C LEU A 216 -3.84 20.34 -15.87
N ARG A 217 -5.06 20.01 -16.29
CA ARG A 217 -5.67 20.56 -17.51
C ARG A 217 -5.89 22.07 -17.39
N ASP A 218 -6.35 22.52 -16.22
CA ASP A 218 -6.63 23.93 -15.97
C ASP A 218 -5.32 24.74 -15.88
N GLU A 219 -4.27 24.19 -15.27
CA GLU A 219 -2.93 24.79 -15.20
C GLU A 219 -2.25 24.82 -16.58
N PHE A 220 -2.38 23.74 -17.36
CA PHE A 220 -1.83 23.64 -18.71
C PHE A 220 -2.59 24.52 -19.73
N GLY A 221 -3.89 24.74 -19.50
CA GLY A 221 -4.75 25.59 -20.33
C GLY A 221 -5.26 24.92 -21.62
N ALA A 222 -5.07 23.61 -21.78
CA ALA A 222 -5.54 22.81 -22.91
C ALA A 222 -5.65 21.33 -22.51
N ASP A 223 -6.14 20.49 -23.41
CA ASP A 223 -6.06 19.03 -23.23
C ASP A 223 -4.59 18.61 -23.01
N LEU A 224 -4.39 17.65 -22.10
CA LEU A 224 -3.06 17.20 -21.72
C LEU A 224 -2.41 16.45 -22.90
N PRO A 225 -1.27 16.92 -23.42
CA PRO A 225 -0.62 16.29 -24.56
C PRO A 225 0.10 14.98 -24.19
N GLY A 226 0.26 14.72 -22.90
CA GLY A 226 0.88 13.55 -22.30
C GLY A 226 0.92 13.69 -20.78
N LEU A 227 1.31 12.63 -20.07
CA LEU A 227 1.39 12.63 -18.60
C LEU A 227 2.55 11.77 -18.10
N ILE A 228 3.32 12.30 -17.14
CA ILE A 228 4.21 11.48 -16.31
C ILE A 228 3.45 11.10 -15.03
N ILE A 229 3.40 9.81 -14.73
CA ILE A 229 2.87 9.28 -13.46
C ILE A 229 4.04 8.73 -12.64
N ASP A 230 4.31 9.32 -11.49
CA ASP A 230 5.38 8.87 -10.59
C ASP A 230 4.82 8.02 -9.46
N MET A 231 5.16 6.73 -9.47
CA MET A 231 4.82 5.74 -8.44
C MET A 231 6.07 5.21 -7.71
N ARG A 232 7.21 5.88 -7.82
CA ARG A 232 8.41 5.51 -7.06
C ARG A 232 8.16 5.65 -5.56
N PHE A 233 8.58 4.64 -4.82
CA PHE A 233 8.36 4.49 -3.37
C PHE A 233 6.89 4.45 -2.96
N ASN A 234 5.99 4.04 -3.86
CA ASN A 234 4.58 3.79 -3.55
C ASN A 234 4.38 2.33 -3.10
N PRO A 235 4.12 2.05 -1.80
CA PRO A 235 4.01 0.69 -1.29
C PRO A 235 2.68 0.00 -1.65
N GLY A 236 1.82 0.69 -2.40
CA GLY A 236 0.50 0.22 -2.80
C GLY A 236 -0.61 0.68 -1.86
N GLY A 237 -1.51 -0.24 -1.52
CA GLY A 237 -2.72 0.04 -0.76
C GLY A 237 -3.92 -0.74 -1.32
N LEU A 238 -5.07 -0.07 -1.42
CA LEU A 238 -6.34 -0.68 -1.78
C LEU A 238 -6.41 -1.17 -3.24
N LEU A 239 -6.83 -2.43 -3.42
CA LEU A 239 -7.00 -3.07 -4.73
C LEU A 239 -8.04 -2.37 -5.62
N ASP A 240 -9.20 -2.00 -5.05
CA ASP A 240 -10.26 -1.31 -5.77
C ASP A 240 -9.80 0.05 -6.29
N GLN A 241 -8.87 0.69 -5.57
CA GLN A 241 -8.30 1.97 -5.95
C GLN A 241 -7.24 1.81 -7.04
N ALA A 242 -6.44 0.74 -7.01
CA ALA A 242 -5.59 0.39 -8.15
C ALA A 242 -6.42 0.19 -9.42
N ILE A 243 -7.52 -0.57 -9.31
CA ILE A 243 -8.44 -0.82 -10.43
C ILE A 243 -9.04 0.49 -10.92
N GLY A 244 -9.52 1.34 -10.01
CA GLY A 244 -10.09 2.65 -10.33
C GLY A 244 -9.09 3.57 -11.02
N VAL A 245 -7.86 3.66 -10.52
CA VAL A 245 -6.79 4.46 -11.15
C VAL A 245 -6.44 3.91 -12.53
N THR A 246 -6.32 2.60 -12.73
CA THR A 246 -6.07 2.05 -14.06
C THR A 246 -7.25 2.31 -15.02
N ASP A 247 -8.49 2.23 -14.53
CA ASP A 247 -9.72 2.51 -15.29
C ASP A 247 -9.73 3.92 -15.90
N VAL A 248 -9.11 4.90 -15.22
CA VAL A 248 -9.00 6.29 -15.69
C VAL A 248 -8.28 6.41 -17.03
N PHE A 249 -7.36 5.49 -17.33
CA PHE A 249 -6.42 5.59 -18.47
C PHE A 249 -6.68 4.53 -19.56
N LEU A 250 -7.77 3.76 -19.46
CA LEU A 250 -8.09 2.69 -20.41
C LEU A 250 -9.49 2.86 -20.99
N ASP A 251 -9.69 2.35 -22.22
CA ASP A 251 -11.01 2.25 -22.86
C ASP A 251 -11.66 0.85 -22.74
N GLY A 252 -11.15 0.04 -21.80
CA GLY A 252 -11.64 -1.30 -21.52
C GLY A 252 -10.56 -2.37 -21.49
N GLY A 253 -10.98 -3.61 -21.24
CA GLY A 253 -10.11 -4.79 -21.12
C GLY A 253 -9.71 -5.10 -19.68
N GLU A 254 -9.06 -6.24 -19.47
CA GLU A 254 -8.66 -6.69 -18.13
C GLU A 254 -7.61 -5.74 -17.54
N VAL A 255 -7.80 -5.40 -16.26
CA VAL A 255 -6.85 -4.64 -15.42
C VAL A 255 -6.06 -5.62 -14.56
N VAL A 256 -6.75 -6.52 -13.87
CA VAL A 256 -6.14 -7.49 -12.96
C VAL A 256 -7.06 -8.68 -12.77
N SER A 257 -6.47 -9.85 -12.54
CA SER A 257 -7.20 -11.02 -12.07
C SER A 257 -6.69 -11.48 -10.71
N THR A 258 -7.59 -11.96 -9.86
CA THR A 258 -7.25 -12.44 -8.51
C THR A 258 -7.59 -13.90 -8.38
N ARG A 259 -6.67 -14.72 -7.86
CA ARG A 259 -6.89 -16.15 -7.60
C ARG A 259 -6.71 -16.42 -6.11
N THR A 260 -7.69 -17.07 -5.51
CA THR A 260 -7.63 -17.48 -4.10
C THR A 260 -7.36 -18.98 -4.00
N ARG A 261 -7.38 -19.51 -2.77
CA ARG A 261 -7.29 -20.96 -2.54
C ARG A 261 -8.42 -21.76 -3.18
N ASP A 262 -9.62 -21.19 -3.31
CA ASP A 262 -10.73 -21.81 -4.02
C ASP A 262 -10.78 -21.26 -5.45
N PRO A 263 -10.53 -22.09 -6.49
CA PRO A 263 -10.53 -21.63 -7.87
C PRO A 263 -11.85 -20.98 -8.30
N ARG A 264 -12.97 -21.30 -7.63
CA ARG A 264 -14.30 -20.73 -7.91
C ARG A 264 -14.41 -19.26 -7.53
N ASP A 265 -13.53 -18.78 -6.66
CA ASP A 265 -13.49 -17.38 -6.20
C ASP A 265 -12.51 -16.55 -7.06
N THR A 266 -12.04 -17.07 -8.19
CA THR A 266 -11.24 -16.30 -9.15
C THR A 266 -12.07 -15.15 -9.69
N GLN A 267 -11.54 -13.93 -9.60
CA GLN A 267 -12.19 -12.73 -10.12
C GLN A 267 -11.32 -12.09 -11.20
N ARG A 268 -11.99 -11.44 -12.17
CA ARG A 268 -11.37 -10.66 -13.24
C ARG A 268 -11.99 -9.28 -13.23
N TYR A 269 -11.15 -8.26 -13.10
CA TYR A 269 -11.56 -6.88 -13.06
C TYR A 269 -11.19 -6.24 -14.39
N ASN A 270 -12.15 -5.57 -15.01
CA ASN A 270 -12.00 -4.96 -16.32
C ASN A 270 -12.23 -3.45 -16.23
N ALA A 271 -11.46 -2.71 -17.00
CA ALA A 271 -11.71 -1.30 -17.25
C ALA A 271 -13.00 -1.11 -18.06
N ARG A 272 -13.54 0.10 -17.98
CA ARG A 272 -14.69 0.63 -18.68
C ARG A 272 -14.21 1.66 -19.71
N PRO A 273 -14.99 1.94 -20.76
CA PRO A 273 -14.64 2.99 -21.71
C PRO A 273 -14.55 4.37 -21.03
N GLY A 274 -13.57 5.18 -21.41
CA GLY A 274 -13.41 6.55 -20.91
C GLY A 274 -11.98 6.97 -20.56
N ASP A 275 -10.97 6.60 -21.37
CA ASP A 275 -9.59 7.08 -21.18
C ASP A 275 -9.57 8.62 -21.11
N ARG A 276 -9.26 9.15 -19.92
CA ARG A 276 -9.29 10.59 -19.64
C ARG A 276 -8.21 11.37 -20.37
N LEU A 277 -7.18 10.70 -20.88
CA LEU A 277 -6.14 11.30 -21.69
C LEU A 277 -6.39 11.14 -23.20
N ASN A 278 -7.50 10.51 -23.61
CA ASN A 278 -7.87 10.31 -25.02
C ASN A 278 -6.71 9.72 -25.87
N GLY A 279 -5.95 8.77 -25.31
CA GLY A 279 -4.80 8.17 -25.99
C GLY A 279 -3.53 9.01 -26.00
N ALA A 280 -3.46 10.15 -25.31
CA ALA A 280 -2.19 10.86 -25.12
C ALA A 280 -1.17 9.97 -24.36
N PRO A 281 0.12 10.03 -24.71
CA PRO A 281 1.15 9.15 -24.16
C PRO A 281 1.29 9.29 -22.65
N ILE A 282 1.57 8.17 -21.98
CA ILE A 282 1.84 8.10 -20.55
C ILE A 282 3.23 7.50 -20.36
N VAL A 283 4.02 8.10 -19.46
CA VAL A 283 5.24 7.52 -18.92
C VAL A 283 5.05 7.29 -17.43
N ILE A 284 5.39 6.11 -16.94
CA ILE A 284 5.28 5.76 -15.52
C ILE A 284 6.68 5.56 -14.93
N LEU A 285 6.98 6.27 -13.84
CA LEU A 285 8.19 6.06 -13.07
C LEU A 285 7.93 5.02 -11.96
N ILE A 286 8.75 3.96 -11.94
CA ILE A 286 8.71 2.91 -10.91
C ILE A 286 10.12 2.64 -10.35
N ASN A 287 10.17 2.08 -9.15
CA ASN A 287 11.40 1.59 -8.56
C ASN A 287 11.12 0.44 -7.59
N GLU A 288 12.16 -0.03 -6.91
CA GLU A 288 12.10 -1.13 -5.94
C GLU A 288 11.13 -0.88 -4.77
N GLY A 289 10.78 0.38 -4.48
CA GLY A 289 9.75 0.74 -3.50
C GLY A 289 8.31 0.78 -4.05
N THR A 290 8.13 0.60 -5.36
CA THR A 290 6.81 0.43 -6.00
C THR A 290 6.30 -0.99 -5.71
N ALA A 291 5.19 -1.13 -4.99
CA ALA A 291 4.69 -2.43 -4.54
C ALA A 291 3.16 -2.59 -4.66
N SER A 292 2.70 -3.84 -4.72
CA SER A 292 1.30 -4.21 -4.55
C SER A 292 0.36 -3.47 -5.53
N ALA A 293 -0.63 -2.72 -5.03
CA ALA A 293 -1.54 -1.90 -5.84
C ALA A 293 -0.84 -1.04 -6.91
N ALA A 294 0.35 -0.51 -6.62
CA ALA A 294 1.12 0.27 -7.60
C ALA A 294 1.63 -0.60 -8.75
N GLU A 295 2.04 -1.84 -8.46
CA GLU A 295 2.48 -2.82 -9.46
C GLU A 295 1.31 -3.30 -10.33
N ILE A 296 0.08 -3.34 -9.79
CA ILE A 296 -1.13 -3.58 -10.58
C ILE A 296 -1.30 -2.49 -11.63
N VAL A 297 -1.21 -1.20 -11.23
CA VAL A 297 -1.35 -0.09 -12.19
C VAL A 297 -0.25 -0.13 -13.23
N ALA A 298 1.01 -0.30 -12.80
CA ALA A 298 2.18 -0.37 -13.69
C ALA A 298 2.05 -1.54 -14.67
N GLY A 299 1.84 -2.76 -14.17
CA GLY A 299 1.74 -3.97 -14.99
C GLY A 299 0.52 -3.98 -15.91
N ALA A 300 -0.63 -3.44 -15.47
CA ALA A 300 -1.83 -3.37 -16.31
C ALA A 300 -1.67 -2.38 -17.46
N LEU A 301 -1.05 -1.22 -17.23
CA LEU A 301 -0.82 -0.24 -18.29
C LEU A 301 0.32 -0.65 -19.22
N GLN A 302 1.35 -1.33 -18.70
CA GLN A 302 2.43 -1.92 -19.49
C GLN A 302 1.92 -3.05 -20.40
N ASP A 303 1.24 -4.07 -19.85
CA ASP A 303 0.74 -5.23 -20.62
C ASP A 303 -0.26 -4.84 -21.71
N ARG A 304 -0.88 -3.66 -21.59
CA ARG A 304 -1.83 -3.11 -22.56
C ARG A 304 -1.20 -2.12 -23.53
N GLU A 305 0.12 -1.94 -23.48
CA GLU A 305 0.87 -1.00 -24.31
C GLU A 305 0.32 0.43 -24.18
N ARG A 306 -0.25 0.77 -23.01
CA ARG A 306 -0.87 2.08 -22.76
C ARG A 306 0.12 3.08 -22.19
N ALA A 307 1.12 2.61 -21.44
CA ALA A 307 2.15 3.44 -20.85
C ALA A 307 3.51 2.78 -20.98
N GLU A 308 4.54 3.62 -21.12
CA GLU A 308 5.95 3.21 -21.07
C GLU A 308 6.44 3.32 -19.61
N LEU A 309 7.05 2.27 -19.09
CA LEU A 309 7.62 2.24 -17.74
C LEU A 309 9.11 2.56 -17.78
N ILE A 310 9.54 3.45 -16.88
CA ILE A 310 10.92 3.87 -16.71
C ILE A 310 11.32 3.72 -15.24
N GLY A 311 12.55 3.28 -15.01
CA GLY A 311 13.17 3.29 -13.68
C GLY A 311 13.80 1.94 -13.34
N MET A 312 13.51 1.40 -12.17
CA MET A 312 14.05 0.12 -11.71
C MET A 312 12.94 -0.89 -11.42
N THR A 313 13.27 -2.19 -11.43
CA THR A 313 12.32 -3.28 -11.17
C THR A 313 11.60 -3.09 -9.84
N SER A 314 10.28 -3.22 -9.86
CA SER A 314 9.42 -3.03 -8.68
C SER A 314 9.61 -4.11 -7.61
N PHE A 315 8.97 -3.95 -6.46
CA PHE A 315 9.20 -4.78 -5.26
C PHE A 315 8.89 -6.26 -5.45
N GLY A 316 7.79 -6.60 -6.14
CA GLY A 316 7.37 -7.98 -6.43
C GLY A 316 6.32 -8.55 -5.50
N LYS A 317 5.44 -7.73 -4.91
CA LYS A 317 4.41 -8.25 -3.99
C LYS A 317 3.13 -8.59 -4.73
N GLY A 318 3.04 -9.81 -5.24
CA GLY A 318 1.88 -10.37 -5.97
C GLY A 318 0.76 -10.96 -5.10
N SER A 319 0.79 -10.75 -3.78
CA SER A 319 -0.16 -11.32 -2.81
C SER A 319 -1.26 -10.33 -2.41
N ILE A 320 -2.43 -10.85 -2.03
CA ILE A 320 -3.59 -10.08 -1.58
C ILE A 320 -3.84 -10.38 -0.11
N GLN A 321 -3.88 -9.34 0.71
CA GLN A 321 -4.28 -9.43 2.10
C GLN A 321 -5.76 -9.08 2.29
N THR A 322 -6.49 -9.89 3.05
CA THR A 322 -7.82 -9.58 3.54
C THR A 322 -7.74 -9.15 5.00
N ILE A 323 -8.41 -8.05 5.35
CA ILE A 323 -8.58 -7.62 6.74
C ILE A 323 -9.86 -8.25 7.29
N ILE A 324 -9.72 -9.07 8.33
CA ILE A 324 -10.80 -9.84 8.95
C ILE A 324 -11.01 -9.31 10.36
N PRO A 325 -12.06 -8.49 10.61
CA PRO A 325 -12.33 -7.94 11.94
C PRO A 325 -12.69 -9.05 12.92
N LEU A 326 -11.96 -9.12 14.04
CA LEU A 326 -12.19 -10.15 15.06
C LEU A 326 -13.25 -9.68 16.05
N ARG A 327 -14.29 -10.50 16.23
CA ARG A 327 -15.49 -10.19 17.03
C ARG A 327 -16.09 -8.81 16.70
N GLY A 328 -16.12 -8.47 15.41
CA GLY A 328 -16.62 -7.18 14.93
C GLY A 328 -15.67 -6.00 15.16
N GLY A 329 -14.37 -6.26 15.31
CA GLY A 329 -13.32 -5.25 15.54
C GLY A 329 -12.97 -5.02 17.01
N ARG A 330 -13.70 -5.64 17.94
CA ARG A 330 -13.45 -5.48 19.39
C ARG A 330 -12.09 -6.02 19.83
N ASP A 331 -11.63 -7.07 19.17
CA ASP A 331 -10.33 -7.68 19.40
C ASP A 331 -9.40 -7.38 18.22
N GLY A 332 -9.54 -6.20 17.61
CA GLY A 332 -8.76 -5.81 16.43
C GLY A 332 -9.12 -6.61 15.16
N ALA A 333 -8.11 -6.91 14.35
CA ALA A 333 -8.29 -7.59 13.07
C ALA A 333 -7.10 -8.49 12.70
N LEU A 334 -7.41 -9.53 11.94
CA LEU A 334 -6.41 -10.35 11.27
C LEU A 334 -6.18 -9.83 9.85
N ARG A 335 -4.95 -9.46 9.51
CA ARG A 335 -4.53 -9.25 8.12
C ARG A 335 -3.97 -10.57 7.62
N LEU A 336 -4.62 -11.19 6.64
CA LEU A 336 -4.25 -12.53 6.17
C LEU A 336 -4.06 -12.56 4.66
N THR A 337 -2.98 -13.16 4.18
CA THR A 337 -2.81 -13.43 2.75
C THR A 337 -3.81 -14.50 2.28
N THR A 338 -4.75 -14.10 1.43
CA THR A 338 -5.89 -14.95 0.99
C THR A 338 -5.86 -15.29 -0.49
N GLY A 339 -5.01 -14.63 -1.26
CA GLY A 339 -4.91 -14.85 -2.70
C GLY A 339 -3.70 -14.17 -3.32
N ARG A 340 -3.64 -14.27 -4.64
CA ARG A 340 -2.63 -13.66 -5.50
C ARG A 340 -3.31 -12.90 -6.62
N TYR A 341 -2.61 -11.94 -7.20
CA TYR A 341 -3.08 -11.24 -8.39
C TYR A 341 -2.12 -11.41 -9.57
N TYR A 342 -2.67 -11.22 -10.76
CA TYR A 342 -1.97 -11.39 -12.03
C TYR A 342 -2.31 -10.22 -12.94
N THR A 343 -1.31 -9.78 -13.69
CA THR A 343 -1.46 -8.74 -14.71
C THR A 343 -2.33 -9.24 -15.88
N PRO A 344 -2.77 -8.37 -16.81
CA PRO A 344 -3.61 -8.76 -17.95
C PRO A 344 -3.00 -9.83 -18.87
N ALA A 345 -1.66 -9.89 -18.98
CA ALA A 345 -0.96 -10.94 -19.72
C ALA A 345 -0.90 -12.28 -18.95
N GLY A 346 -1.43 -12.33 -17.72
CA GLY A 346 -1.42 -13.51 -16.86
C GLY A 346 -0.10 -13.72 -16.09
N ARG A 347 0.79 -12.73 -16.09
CA ARG A 347 2.07 -12.75 -15.38
C ARG A 347 1.83 -12.72 -13.87
N SER A 348 2.45 -13.64 -13.14
CA SER A 348 2.59 -13.53 -11.68
C SER A 348 3.81 -12.67 -11.39
N ILE A 349 3.61 -11.68 -10.53
CA ILE A 349 4.69 -10.76 -10.14
C ILE A 349 5.21 -11.05 -8.73
N GLN A 350 4.66 -12.07 -8.06
CA GLN A 350 5.08 -12.47 -6.73
C GLN A 350 6.56 -12.86 -6.76
N ALA A 351 7.35 -12.25 -5.88
CA ALA A 351 8.79 -12.43 -5.76
C ALA A 351 9.62 -12.05 -7.02
N THR A 352 9.01 -11.44 -8.04
CA THR A 352 9.71 -11.07 -9.30
C THR A 352 9.62 -9.58 -9.60
N GLY A 353 8.44 -8.98 -9.42
CA GLY A 353 8.18 -7.57 -9.75
C GLY A 353 7.87 -7.31 -11.23
N ILE A 354 7.66 -6.04 -11.52
CA ILE A 354 7.48 -5.46 -12.86
C ILE A 354 8.84 -4.90 -13.29
N ILE A 355 9.38 -5.44 -14.38
CA ILE A 355 10.56 -4.89 -15.03
C ILE A 355 10.10 -3.73 -15.94
N PRO A 356 10.67 -2.52 -15.81
CA PRO A 356 10.29 -1.39 -16.65
C PRO A 356 10.74 -1.63 -18.09
N ASP A 357 10.08 -0.96 -19.04
CA ASP A 357 10.42 -1.03 -20.47
C ASP A 357 11.81 -0.42 -20.73
N GLN A 358 12.18 0.60 -19.95
CA GLN A 358 13.53 1.18 -19.92
C GLN A 358 14.06 1.18 -18.49
N GLN A 359 15.08 0.34 -18.25
CA GLN A 359 15.80 0.34 -16.97
C GLN A 359 16.76 1.52 -16.90
N ILE A 360 16.47 2.45 -15.99
CA ILE A 360 17.25 3.67 -15.76
C ILE A 360 17.48 3.80 -14.26
N SER A 361 18.73 3.81 -13.84
CA SER A 361 19.10 4.02 -12.44
C SER A 361 19.05 5.50 -12.07
N ALA A 362 18.69 5.80 -10.82
CA ALA A 362 18.75 7.16 -10.28
C ALA A 362 20.18 7.60 -9.92
N TRP A 363 21.10 6.65 -9.72
CA TRP A 363 22.50 6.89 -9.37
C TRP A 363 23.43 5.96 -10.16
N ALA A 364 24.73 6.28 -10.18
CA ALA A 364 25.73 5.39 -10.78
C ALA A 364 25.81 4.07 -10.00
N LEU A 365 25.71 2.95 -10.69
CA LEU A 365 25.80 1.61 -10.12
C LEU A 365 27.25 1.12 -10.20
N SER A 366 27.70 0.40 -9.17
CA SER A 366 29.01 -0.25 -9.13
C SER A 366 28.87 -1.73 -8.78
N ASP A 367 29.73 -2.56 -9.37
CA ASP A 367 29.84 -3.98 -9.03
C ASP A 367 30.47 -4.23 -7.65
N ASP A 368 31.00 -3.19 -7.00
CA ASP A 368 31.64 -3.28 -5.69
C ASP A 368 30.56 -3.43 -4.60
N GLU A 369 30.53 -4.60 -3.94
CA GLU A 369 29.64 -4.93 -2.80
C GLU A 369 29.80 -3.97 -1.59
N GLU A 370 30.85 -3.14 -1.58
CA GLU A 370 31.13 -2.12 -0.55
C GLU A 370 30.54 -0.73 -0.86
N ALA A 371 29.87 -0.56 -2.01
CA ALA A 371 29.22 0.71 -2.31
C ALA A 371 28.00 0.92 -1.39
N ASP A 372 27.95 2.06 -0.69
CA ASP A 372 26.83 2.54 0.13
C ASP A 372 25.58 2.88 -0.73
N VAL A 373 25.20 1.99 -1.65
CA VAL A 373 23.95 2.08 -2.40
C VAL A 373 22.86 1.50 -1.51
N PRO A 374 21.81 2.26 -1.16
CA PRO A 374 20.67 1.72 -0.44
C PRO A 374 19.99 0.64 -1.28
N GLN A 375 20.23 -0.64 -0.94
CA GLN A 375 19.42 -1.72 -1.49
C GLN A 375 18.13 -1.79 -0.68
N ILE A 376 17.03 -1.26 -1.23
CA ILE A 376 15.71 -1.64 -0.73
C ILE A 376 15.52 -3.08 -1.20
N GLY A 377 15.38 -4.00 -0.25
CA GLY A 377 15.15 -5.41 -0.54
C GLY A 377 13.89 -5.60 -1.38
N SER A 378 13.81 -6.74 -2.07
CA SER A 378 12.63 -7.15 -2.82
C SER A 378 11.71 -8.07 -1.99
N GLU A 379 10.53 -8.37 -2.51
CA GLU A 379 9.65 -9.39 -1.91
C GLU A 379 10.38 -10.73 -1.73
N ALA A 380 11.27 -11.09 -2.66
CA ALA A 380 12.02 -12.36 -2.61
C ALA A 380 13.04 -12.42 -1.46
N ASP A 381 13.47 -11.25 -0.95
CA ASP A 381 14.49 -11.14 0.11
C ASP A 381 13.87 -11.17 1.51
N LEU A 382 12.53 -11.17 1.63
CA LEU A 382 11.85 -11.21 2.92
C LEU A 382 11.91 -12.62 3.52
N ASP A 383 12.13 -12.69 4.84
CA ASP A 383 12.03 -13.92 5.59
C ASP A 383 10.61 -14.50 5.47
N GLY A 384 10.51 -15.76 5.02
CA GLY A 384 9.23 -16.42 4.79
C GLY A 384 8.45 -15.93 3.57
N ALA A 385 9.10 -15.21 2.65
CA ALA A 385 8.49 -14.75 1.41
C ALA A 385 7.76 -15.86 0.66
N LEU A 386 6.58 -15.53 0.13
CA LEU A 386 5.87 -16.46 -0.74
C LEU A 386 6.62 -16.58 -2.08
N VAL A 387 6.95 -17.81 -2.46
CA VAL A 387 7.56 -18.10 -3.76
C VAL A 387 6.60 -17.76 -4.92
N ASN A 388 7.16 -17.50 -6.09
CA ASN A 388 6.38 -17.43 -7.32
C ASN A 388 5.79 -18.81 -7.65
N GLU A 389 4.48 -18.87 -7.89
CA GLU A 389 3.76 -20.12 -8.12
C GLU A 389 4.10 -20.79 -9.46
N ASN A 390 4.68 -20.04 -10.41
CA ASN A 390 5.16 -20.57 -11.68
C ASN A 390 6.60 -21.10 -11.59
N GLY A 391 7.29 -20.86 -10.47
CA GLY A 391 8.71 -21.15 -10.29
C GLY A 391 9.64 -20.10 -10.90
N ASP A 392 9.11 -18.93 -11.28
CA ASP A 392 9.91 -17.81 -11.77
C ASP A 392 10.72 -17.19 -10.62
N GLU A 393 11.96 -16.81 -10.90
CA GLU A 393 12.86 -16.15 -9.95
C GLU A 393 13.06 -14.69 -10.36
N ARG A 394 13.37 -13.81 -9.39
CA ARG A 394 13.68 -12.41 -9.68
C ARG A 394 14.91 -12.35 -10.58
N GLU A 395 14.78 -11.69 -11.72
CA GLU A 395 15.92 -11.44 -12.59
C GLU A 395 16.89 -10.49 -11.88
N GLY A 396 18.17 -10.88 -11.84
CA GLY A 396 19.22 -10.00 -11.35
C GLY A 396 19.38 -8.78 -12.26
N THR A 397 19.76 -7.64 -11.68
CA THR A 397 20.01 -6.42 -12.46
C THR A 397 21.32 -6.55 -13.25
N ASP A 398 21.22 -6.64 -14.57
CA ASP A 398 22.39 -6.53 -15.45
C ASP A 398 22.80 -5.06 -15.57
N ILE A 399 23.75 -4.64 -14.72
CA ILE A 399 24.25 -3.26 -14.62
C ILE A 399 24.72 -2.72 -15.98
N ALA A 400 25.25 -3.56 -16.88
CA ALA A 400 25.70 -3.13 -18.20
C ALA A 400 24.55 -2.73 -19.14
N SER A 401 23.34 -3.21 -18.86
CA SER A 401 22.12 -2.92 -19.63
C SER A 401 21.32 -1.73 -19.07
N VAL A 402 21.58 -1.33 -17.82
CA VAL A 402 20.89 -0.24 -17.14
C VAL A 402 21.49 1.10 -17.56
N GLU A 403 20.64 2.03 -18.00
CA GLU A 403 21.07 3.40 -18.24
C GLU A 403 21.35 4.10 -16.91
N GLN A 404 22.47 4.83 -16.82
CA GLN A 404 22.93 5.48 -15.59
C GLN A 404 23.14 6.97 -15.84
N PRO A 405 23.03 7.82 -14.79
CA PRO A 405 23.38 9.22 -14.91
C PRO A 405 24.83 9.38 -15.36
N PRO A 406 25.13 10.38 -16.23
CA PRO A 406 26.50 10.78 -16.52
C PRO A 406 27.30 11.09 -15.25
N ALA A 407 28.62 10.90 -15.28
CA ALA A 407 29.48 11.13 -14.11
C ALA A 407 29.48 12.59 -13.62
N ASP A 408 29.09 13.54 -14.46
CA ASP A 408 28.95 14.97 -14.16
C ASP A 408 27.49 15.40 -13.91
N TRP A 409 26.56 14.45 -13.78
CA TRP A 409 25.17 14.74 -13.46
C TRP A 409 25.04 15.36 -12.05
N PRO A 410 24.27 16.45 -11.87
CA PRO A 410 24.07 17.06 -10.56
C PRO A 410 23.38 16.10 -9.58
N GLU A 411 23.94 15.93 -8.38
CA GLU A 411 23.40 15.02 -7.35
C GLU A 411 22.00 15.43 -6.85
N ASP A 412 21.62 16.70 -6.98
CA ASP A 412 20.32 17.26 -6.60
C ASP A 412 19.27 17.20 -7.72
N GLU A 413 19.63 16.71 -8.91
CA GLU A 413 18.72 16.56 -10.05
C GLU A 413 18.28 15.11 -10.26
N ASP A 414 16.98 14.92 -10.54
CA ASP A 414 16.38 13.61 -10.77
C ASP A 414 16.60 13.13 -12.21
N TYR A 415 17.61 12.27 -12.40
CA TYR A 415 17.96 11.72 -13.71
C TYR A 415 16.83 10.90 -14.34
N GLN A 416 16.14 10.07 -13.55
CA GLN A 416 15.03 9.26 -14.06
C GLN A 416 13.88 10.14 -14.55
N LEU A 417 13.52 11.19 -13.80
CA LEU A 417 12.51 12.15 -14.21
C LEU A 417 12.93 12.91 -15.47
N HIS A 418 14.19 13.33 -15.56
CA HIS A 418 14.74 13.96 -16.77
C HIS A 418 14.55 13.06 -18.00
N ARG A 419 14.87 11.77 -17.87
CA ARG A 419 14.70 10.79 -18.96
C ARG A 419 13.23 10.53 -19.28
N ALA A 420 12.35 10.47 -18.27
CA ALA A 420 10.91 10.38 -18.49
C ALA A 420 10.34 11.57 -19.28
N VAL A 421 10.80 12.80 -19.00
CA VAL A 421 10.42 13.98 -19.77
C VAL A 421 10.86 13.85 -21.24
N GLN A 422 12.08 13.35 -21.49
CA GLN A 422 12.56 13.15 -22.86
C GLN A 422 11.77 12.08 -23.62
N VAL A 423 11.49 10.94 -22.97
CA VAL A 423 10.69 9.85 -23.56
C VAL A 423 9.28 10.33 -23.85
N LEU A 424 8.64 11.05 -22.92
CA LEU A 424 7.30 11.58 -23.13
C LEU A 424 7.28 12.58 -24.30
N ASN A 425 8.26 13.50 -24.37
CA ASN A 425 8.37 14.45 -25.48
C ASN A 425 8.50 13.75 -26.84
N ALA A 426 9.35 12.72 -26.93
CA ALA A 426 9.50 11.93 -28.15
C ALA A 426 8.20 11.21 -28.56
N ALA A 427 7.46 10.68 -27.58
CA ALA A 427 6.16 10.04 -27.82
C ALA A 427 5.10 11.05 -28.31
N MET A 428 5.06 12.25 -27.72
CA MET A 428 4.18 13.35 -28.14
C MET A 428 4.50 13.81 -29.57
N GLU A 429 5.77 13.97 -29.93
CA GLU A 429 6.18 14.31 -31.30
C GLU A 429 5.76 13.24 -32.31
N THR A 430 5.94 11.97 -31.97
CA THR A 430 5.56 10.82 -32.80
C THR A 430 4.05 10.78 -33.03
N GLN A 431 3.25 11.01 -31.98
CA GLN A 431 1.79 11.06 -32.09
C GLN A 431 1.33 12.27 -32.91
N GLN A 432 1.95 13.43 -32.75
CA GLN A 432 1.65 14.59 -33.60
C GLN A 432 2.00 14.34 -35.08
N ALA A 433 3.08 13.60 -35.35
CA ALA A 433 3.47 13.24 -36.71
C ALA A 433 2.47 12.26 -37.36
N SER A 434 1.92 11.30 -36.61
CA SER A 434 0.94 10.33 -37.13
C SER A 434 -0.44 10.96 -37.40
N LEU A 435 -0.75 12.09 -36.75
CA LEU A 435 -1.98 12.87 -36.97
C LEU A 435 -1.87 13.86 -38.15
N ARG A 436 -0.69 14.07 -38.74
CA ARG A 436 -0.52 14.92 -39.93
C ARG A 436 -0.86 14.12 -41.20
N PRO A 437 -1.75 14.64 -42.07
CA PRO A 437 -2.27 13.92 -43.24
C PRO A 437 -1.26 13.71 -44.37
#